data_AF-A0A535ZTN8-F1
#
_entry.id   AF-A0A535ZTN8-F1
#
_cell.length_a   1.000
_cell.length_b   1.000
_cell.length_c   1.000
_cell.angle_alpha   90.00
_cell.angle_beta   90.00
_cell.angle_gamma   90.00
#
_symmetry.space_group_name_H-M   'P 1'
#
loop_
_entity.id
_entity.type
_entity.pdbx_description
1 polymer ?
#
loop_
_entity_poly.entity_id
_entity_poly.type
_entity_poly.pdbx_seq_one_letter_code
_entity_poly.pdbx_strand_id
1 'polypeptide(L)'
;MTAPSPSPSATPAPPQYGYGYQGWWGTTYDRGYARWLPVPIAWVTPDGTRYAYPGQTDGIYVQNITNGTQVELGEGRAWYPVDVEANGVYAVTGATGGLWLLTFAGGVTQVATTGYWQQVRGGYAYGTATSSVPSGAGNTILRLDLRTGQTVDYFAYPSIQSSVAGFDYTGRPVIYVQGQSQGQQVFYIYLGSSTPGRSTQIGNLAGSNFWPNGTPVADSHGLWFASGNGIALYVDGGGWYSMSAIGGQLAGGCA
;
A
#
# COMPACT_ATOMS: atom_id res chain seq x y z
N MET A 1 30.19 3.79 -23.78
CA MET A 1 29.08 3.25 -24.59
C MET A 1 27.80 3.91 -24.12
N THR A 2 27.24 4.81 -24.91
CA THR A 2 25.93 5.44 -24.65
C THR A 2 24.85 4.47 -25.14
N ALA A 3 24.04 3.94 -24.22
CA ALA A 3 22.84 3.21 -24.61
C ALA A 3 21.91 4.17 -25.37
N PRO A 4 21.36 3.78 -26.54
CA PRO A 4 20.37 4.60 -27.22
C PRO A 4 19.15 4.76 -26.30
N SER A 5 18.72 6.00 -26.07
CA SER A 5 17.42 6.27 -25.46
C SER A 5 16.35 5.78 -26.41
N PRO A 6 15.43 4.89 -25.98
CA PRO A 6 14.23 4.63 -26.76
C PRO A 6 13.49 5.97 -26.90
N SER A 7 13.13 6.32 -28.14
CA SER A 7 12.24 7.45 -28.40
C SER A 7 11.00 7.30 -27.51
N PRO A 8 10.56 8.36 -26.81
CA PRO A 8 9.37 8.27 -25.99
C PRO A 8 8.19 7.90 -26.90
N SER A 9 7.68 6.69 -26.72
CA SER A 9 6.32 6.35 -27.15
C SER A 9 5.35 7.37 -26.53
N ALA A 10 4.24 7.61 -27.21
CA ALA A 10 3.22 8.61 -26.87
C ALA A 10 3.15 8.93 -25.37
N THR A 11 3.31 10.22 -25.02
CA THR A 11 3.17 10.70 -23.65
C THR A 11 1.84 10.19 -23.09
N PRO A 12 1.84 9.40 -22.01
CA PRO A 12 0.60 8.89 -21.46
C PRO A 12 -0.30 10.06 -21.07
N ALA A 13 -1.62 9.89 -21.23
CA ALA A 13 -2.57 10.92 -20.87
C ALA A 13 -2.38 11.30 -19.39
N PRO A 14 -2.46 12.61 -19.05
CA PRO A 14 -2.40 13.04 -17.66
C PRO A 14 -3.50 12.37 -16.85
N PRO A 15 -3.33 12.25 -15.52
CA PRO A 15 -4.36 11.68 -14.66
C PRO A 15 -5.70 12.38 -14.90
N GLN A 16 -6.74 11.59 -15.22
CA GLN A 16 -8.09 12.13 -15.27
C GLN A 16 -8.64 12.20 -13.86
N TYR A 17 -9.01 13.42 -13.46
CA TYR A 17 -9.69 13.66 -12.20
C TYR A 17 -11.19 13.47 -12.42
N GLY A 18 -11.79 12.56 -11.66
CA GLY A 18 -13.24 12.40 -11.63
C GLY A 18 -13.92 13.58 -10.91
N TYR A 19 -15.24 13.65 -11.01
CA TYR A 19 -16.00 14.68 -10.30
C TYR A 19 -15.77 14.57 -8.79
N GLY A 20 -15.54 15.70 -8.14
CA GLY A 20 -15.33 15.80 -6.69
C GLY A 20 -13.98 15.30 -6.18
N TYR A 21 -13.00 15.06 -7.05
CA TYR A 21 -11.62 14.80 -6.63
C TYR A 21 -11.03 16.00 -5.87
N GLN A 22 -10.50 15.78 -4.66
CA GLN A 22 -9.80 16.80 -3.87
C GLN A 22 -8.42 16.29 -3.43
N GLY A 23 -7.42 17.17 -3.42
CA GLY A 23 -6.07 16.88 -2.90
C GLY A 23 -5.14 16.18 -3.89
N TRP A 24 -4.00 15.70 -3.39
CA TRP A 24 -3.08 14.81 -4.11
C TRP A 24 -2.92 13.56 -3.26
N TRP A 25 -3.45 12.43 -3.72
CA TRP A 25 -3.40 11.15 -3.00
C TRP A 25 -2.21 10.28 -3.40
N GLY A 26 -1.50 10.66 -4.46
CA GLY A 26 -0.47 9.88 -5.09
C GLY A 26 -0.71 9.74 -6.59
N THR A 27 0.12 8.95 -7.25
CA THR A 27 -0.12 8.54 -8.63
C THR A 27 0.40 7.14 -8.87
N THR A 28 -0.29 6.42 -9.74
CA THR A 28 0.11 5.09 -10.20
C THR A 28 -0.22 4.98 -11.68
N TYR A 29 0.64 4.34 -12.44
CA TYR A 29 0.48 4.01 -13.83
C TYR A 29 -0.14 2.63 -13.90
N ASP A 30 -1.35 2.56 -14.44
CA ASP A 30 -1.95 1.30 -14.84
C ASP A 30 -1.45 0.93 -16.24
N ARG A 31 -0.69 -0.17 -16.31
CA ARG A 31 -0.12 -0.64 -17.57
C ARG A 31 -1.15 -1.29 -18.48
N GLY A 32 -2.15 -1.98 -17.91
CA GLY A 32 -3.20 -2.66 -18.69
C GLY A 32 -4.03 -1.68 -19.52
N TYR A 33 -4.27 -0.49 -18.96
CA TYR A 33 -5.00 0.61 -19.59
C TYR A 33 -4.09 1.74 -20.11
N ALA A 34 -2.77 1.58 -19.99
CA ALA A 34 -1.74 2.54 -20.39
C ALA A 34 -2.00 3.98 -19.89
N ARG A 35 -2.40 4.12 -18.62
CA ARG A 35 -2.95 5.37 -18.07
C ARG A 35 -2.38 5.70 -16.70
N TRP A 36 -2.09 6.98 -16.46
CA TRP A 36 -1.83 7.49 -15.11
C TRP A 36 -3.13 7.69 -14.34
N LEU A 37 -3.14 7.19 -13.10
CA LEU A 37 -4.24 7.30 -12.15
C LEU A 37 -3.83 8.23 -11.01
N PRO A 38 -4.73 9.07 -10.50
CA PRO A 38 -4.42 10.09 -9.49
C PRO A 38 -4.54 9.53 -8.05
N VAL A 39 -4.17 8.27 -7.84
CA VAL A 39 -4.28 7.56 -6.55
C VAL A 39 -3.08 6.64 -6.34
N PRO A 40 -2.81 6.18 -5.10
CA PRO A 40 -1.79 5.15 -4.88
C PRO A 40 -2.25 3.80 -5.42
N ILE A 41 -1.30 2.88 -5.67
CA ILE A 41 -1.60 1.55 -6.23
C ILE A 41 -2.57 0.72 -5.37
N ALA A 42 -2.52 0.89 -4.04
CA ALA A 42 -3.47 0.28 -3.09
C ALA A 42 -4.93 0.62 -3.42
N TRP A 43 -5.17 1.77 -4.06
CA TRP A 43 -6.52 2.26 -4.34
C TRP A 43 -7.01 1.92 -5.75
N VAL A 44 -6.37 0.95 -6.40
CA VAL A 44 -6.72 0.45 -7.73
C VAL A 44 -7.09 -1.03 -7.61
N THR A 45 -8.16 -1.46 -8.28
CA THR A 45 -8.49 -2.89 -8.31
C THR A 45 -7.33 -3.70 -8.89
N PRO A 46 -7.14 -4.98 -8.48
CA PRO A 46 -6.04 -5.80 -9.00
C PRO A 46 -6.03 -5.97 -10.53
N ASP A 47 -7.19 -5.83 -11.17
CA ASP A 47 -7.37 -5.90 -12.64
C ASP A 47 -7.25 -4.53 -13.33
N GLY A 48 -6.95 -3.46 -12.58
CA GLY A 48 -6.81 -2.10 -13.10
C GLY A 48 -8.13 -1.44 -13.51
N THR A 49 -9.28 -2.11 -13.44
CA THR A 49 -10.52 -1.61 -14.03
C THR A 49 -11.15 -0.45 -13.27
N ARG A 50 -10.82 -0.28 -11.98
CA ARG A 50 -11.40 0.76 -11.13
C ARG A 50 -10.37 1.32 -10.17
N TYR A 51 -10.58 2.56 -9.78
CA TYR A 51 -9.87 3.16 -8.66
C TYR A 51 -10.81 3.94 -7.75
N ALA A 52 -10.44 4.06 -6.47
CA ALA A 52 -11.25 4.72 -5.46
C ALA A 52 -10.52 5.89 -4.81
N TYR A 53 -11.26 6.88 -4.35
CA TYR A 53 -10.72 8.00 -3.58
C TYR A 53 -11.80 8.62 -2.68
N PRO A 54 -11.43 9.28 -1.57
CA PRO A 54 -12.38 10.03 -0.76
C PRO A 54 -13.13 11.09 -1.58
N GLY A 55 -14.45 11.11 -1.47
CA GLY A 55 -15.34 12.10 -2.11
C GLY A 55 -15.63 13.31 -1.22
N GLN A 56 -16.30 14.33 -1.78
CA GLN A 56 -16.59 15.60 -1.07
C GLN A 56 -17.72 15.47 -0.03
N THR A 57 -18.63 14.53 -0.21
CA THR A 57 -19.89 14.37 0.53
C THR A 57 -19.80 13.31 1.64
N ASP A 58 -18.61 13.12 2.22
CA ASP A 58 -18.37 12.05 3.20
C ASP A 58 -18.72 10.66 2.63
N GLY A 59 -18.07 10.31 1.52
CA GLY A 59 -18.24 9.04 0.80
C GLY A 59 -16.95 8.62 0.08
N ILE A 60 -16.96 7.47 -0.58
CA ILE A 60 -15.87 7.05 -1.47
C ILE A 60 -16.36 7.08 -2.91
N TYR A 61 -15.69 7.85 -3.76
CA TYR A 61 -15.91 7.78 -5.21
C TYR A 61 -15.10 6.66 -5.82
N VAL A 62 -15.75 5.85 -6.63
CA VAL A 62 -15.13 4.79 -7.41
C VAL A 62 -15.31 5.11 -8.89
N GLN A 63 -14.19 5.34 -9.57
CA GLN A 63 -14.15 5.56 -11.00
C GLN A 63 -13.89 4.24 -11.71
N ASN A 64 -14.73 3.92 -12.70
CA ASN A 64 -14.47 2.85 -13.64
C ASN A 64 -13.68 3.40 -14.83
N ILE A 65 -12.56 2.76 -15.14
CA ILE A 65 -11.63 3.19 -16.19
C ILE A 65 -12.17 2.83 -17.58
N THR A 66 -12.86 1.70 -17.71
CA THR A 66 -13.24 1.15 -19.02
C THR A 66 -14.37 1.91 -19.69
N ASN A 67 -15.34 2.37 -18.89
CA ASN A 67 -16.55 3.04 -19.38
C ASN A 67 -16.70 4.49 -18.89
N GLY A 68 -15.78 4.97 -18.05
CA GLY A 68 -15.80 6.33 -17.52
C GLY A 68 -16.89 6.63 -16.48
N THR A 69 -17.66 5.63 -16.03
CA THR A 69 -18.70 5.85 -15.00
C THR A 69 -18.10 6.01 -13.61
N GLN A 70 -18.72 6.85 -12.78
CA GLN A 70 -18.38 7.04 -11.37
C GLN A 70 -19.57 6.64 -10.50
N VAL A 71 -19.30 6.01 -9.36
CA VAL A 71 -20.29 5.74 -8.30
C VAL A 71 -19.78 6.26 -6.97
N GLU A 72 -20.70 6.60 -6.07
CA GLU A 72 -20.40 6.92 -4.67
C GLU A 72 -20.80 5.75 -3.78
N LEU A 73 -19.90 5.40 -2.85
CA LEU A 73 -20.11 4.35 -1.88
C LEU A 73 -20.11 4.94 -0.46
N GLY A 74 -21.05 4.48 0.37
CA GLY A 74 -21.06 4.78 1.80
C GLY A 74 -21.33 6.25 2.17
N GLU A 75 -22.16 6.94 1.39
CA GLU A 75 -22.54 8.35 1.63
C GLU A 75 -22.87 8.66 3.11
N GLY A 76 -22.48 9.87 3.57
CA GLY A 76 -22.82 10.40 4.89
C GLY A 76 -21.88 9.97 6.02
N ARG A 77 -20.69 9.43 5.70
CA ARG A 77 -19.66 9.08 6.70
C ARG A 77 -18.26 9.27 6.13
N ALA A 78 -17.37 9.95 6.88
CA ALA A 78 -16.00 10.19 6.44
C ALA A 78 -15.19 8.88 6.38
N TRP A 79 -15.06 8.32 5.17
CA TRP A 79 -14.33 7.09 4.88
C TRP A 79 -12.94 7.38 4.33
N TYR A 80 -11.99 6.52 4.69
CA TYR A 80 -10.66 6.51 4.09
C TYR A 80 -10.38 5.12 3.48
N PRO A 81 -10.09 5.03 2.17
CA PRO A 81 -9.73 3.76 1.55
C PRO A 81 -8.43 3.21 2.13
N VAL A 82 -8.45 1.94 2.48
CA VAL A 82 -7.27 1.14 2.83
C VAL A 82 -6.72 0.49 1.57
N ASP A 83 -7.56 -0.31 0.92
CA ASP A 83 -7.25 -1.01 -0.33
C ASP A 83 -8.52 -1.21 -1.15
N VAL A 84 -8.35 -1.29 -2.47
CA VAL A 84 -9.43 -1.60 -3.42
C VAL A 84 -9.20 -3.01 -3.97
N GLU A 85 -10.16 -3.89 -3.68
CA GLU A 85 -10.13 -5.29 -4.07
C GLU A 85 -11.25 -5.60 -5.08
N ALA A 86 -11.23 -6.80 -5.66
CA ALA A 86 -12.19 -7.19 -6.68
C ALA A 86 -13.67 -7.13 -6.20
N ASN A 87 -13.91 -7.25 -4.89
CA ASN A 87 -15.24 -7.22 -4.29
C ASN A 87 -15.69 -5.82 -3.84
N GLY A 88 -14.80 -4.83 -3.78
CA GLY A 88 -15.13 -3.50 -3.30
C GLY A 88 -13.95 -2.76 -2.68
N VAL A 89 -14.28 -1.70 -1.94
CA VAL A 89 -13.30 -0.88 -1.22
C VAL A 89 -13.29 -1.29 0.25
N TYR A 90 -12.12 -1.69 0.73
CA TYR A 90 -11.87 -1.81 2.16
C TYR A 90 -11.55 -0.42 2.71
N ALA A 91 -12.25 0.00 3.76
CA ALA A 91 -12.15 1.35 4.29
C ALA A 91 -12.19 1.38 5.82
N VAL A 92 -11.66 2.46 6.38
CA VAL A 92 -11.70 2.81 7.79
C VAL A 92 -12.40 4.15 8.00
N THR A 93 -12.78 4.46 9.25
CA THR A 93 -13.36 5.75 9.61
C THR A 93 -12.55 6.42 10.70
N GLY A 94 -11.70 7.37 10.30
CA GLY A 94 -10.95 8.26 11.20
C GLY A 94 -10.35 7.57 12.42
N ALA A 95 -10.63 8.12 13.61
CA ALA A 95 -9.98 7.74 14.86
C ALA A 95 -10.51 6.45 15.51
N THR A 96 -11.58 5.85 14.98
CA THR A 96 -12.17 4.64 15.57
C THR A 96 -11.67 3.41 14.84
N GLY A 97 -11.20 2.41 15.60
CA GLY A 97 -10.82 1.12 15.04
C GLY A 97 -12.00 0.41 14.37
N GLY A 98 -11.67 -0.48 13.44
CA GLY A 98 -12.60 -1.26 12.64
C GLY A 98 -12.24 -1.26 11.16
N LEU A 99 -12.81 -2.20 10.42
CA LEU A 99 -12.66 -2.33 8.97
C LEU A 99 -14.03 -2.55 8.36
N TRP A 100 -14.29 -1.87 7.25
CA TRP A 100 -15.53 -1.99 6.49
C TRP A 100 -15.22 -2.39 5.05
N LEU A 101 -16.09 -3.22 4.48
CA LEU A 101 -16.15 -3.48 3.05
C LEU A 101 -17.33 -2.69 2.47
N LEU A 102 -17.03 -1.80 1.53
CA LEU A 102 -18.00 -1.10 0.71
C LEU A 102 -18.01 -1.76 -0.66
N THR A 103 -19.04 -2.55 -0.95
CA THR A 103 -19.14 -3.28 -2.23
C THR A 103 -19.46 -2.31 -3.36
N PHE A 104 -19.05 -2.64 -4.58
CA PHE A 104 -19.38 -1.83 -5.75
C PHE A 104 -20.88 -1.77 -6.09
N ALA A 105 -21.70 -2.61 -5.45
CA ALA A 105 -23.16 -2.56 -5.53
C ALA A 105 -23.79 -1.62 -4.49
N GLY A 106 -22.98 -0.93 -3.67
CA GLY A 106 -23.45 0.00 -2.64
C GLY A 106 -23.67 -0.62 -1.25
N GLY A 107 -23.37 -1.91 -1.07
CA GLY A 107 -23.49 -2.57 0.23
C GLY A 107 -22.36 -2.15 1.17
N VAL A 108 -22.68 -1.93 2.45
CA VAL A 108 -21.69 -1.61 3.49
C VAL A 108 -21.73 -2.68 4.56
N THR A 109 -20.60 -3.31 4.86
CA THR A 109 -20.49 -4.35 5.89
C THR A 109 -19.26 -4.10 6.75
N GLN A 110 -19.45 -4.04 8.07
CA GLN A 110 -18.32 -4.01 9.00
C GLN A 110 -17.75 -5.43 9.13
N VAL A 111 -16.51 -5.62 8.69
CA VAL A 111 -15.82 -6.91 8.73
C VAL A 111 -14.95 -7.07 9.98
N ALA A 112 -14.59 -5.97 10.63
CA ALA A 112 -13.96 -5.96 11.94
C ALA A 112 -14.46 -4.78 12.78
N THR A 113 -14.76 -5.04 14.05
CA THR A 113 -15.23 -4.02 15.02
C THR A 113 -14.11 -3.29 15.74
N THR A 114 -12.89 -3.85 15.69
CA THR A 114 -11.69 -3.32 16.34
C THR A 114 -10.50 -3.36 15.36
N GLY A 115 -9.35 -2.87 15.82
CA GLY A 115 -8.11 -2.84 15.04
C GLY A 115 -7.98 -1.61 14.15
N TYR A 116 -6.74 -1.21 13.90
CA TYR A 116 -6.36 -0.09 13.04
C TYR A 116 -5.67 -0.66 11.81
N TRP A 117 -6.46 -0.87 10.77
CA TRP A 117 -6.09 -1.61 9.57
C TRP A 117 -5.37 -0.71 8.57
N GLN A 118 -4.27 -1.22 8.03
CA GLN A 118 -3.31 -0.46 7.23
C GLN A 118 -3.29 -0.92 5.78
N GLN A 119 -3.48 -2.21 5.54
CA GLN A 119 -3.43 -2.82 4.21
C GLN A 119 -4.32 -4.08 4.15
N VAL A 120 -4.86 -4.40 2.98
CA VAL A 120 -5.63 -5.61 2.66
C VAL A 120 -5.09 -6.21 1.37
N ARG A 121 -4.81 -7.53 1.39
CA ARG A 121 -4.49 -8.27 0.17
C ARG A 121 -4.78 -9.75 0.32
N GLY A 122 -5.28 -10.36 -0.75
CA GLY A 122 -5.36 -11.82 -0.86
C GLY A 122 -6.23 -12.48 0.22
N GLY A 123 -7.31 -11.80 0.65
CA GLY A 123 -8.22 -12.31 1.68
C GLY A 123 -7.78 -12.07 3.12
N TYR A 124 -6.71 -11.31 3.33
CA TYR A 124 -6.23 -10.92 4.66
C TYR A 124 -6.15 -9.40 4.80
N ALA A 125 -6.50 -8.90 5.98
CA ALA A 125 -6.23 -7.53 6.39
C ALA A 125 -5.09 -7.51 7.42
N TYR A 126 -4.25 -6.48 7.37
CA TYR A 126 -3.13 -6.28 8.27
C TYR A 126 -3.21 -4.91 8.92
N GLY A 127 -2.87 -4.85 10.21
CA GLY A 127 -3.04 -3.64 11.01
C GLY A 127 -2.47 -3.78 12.40
N THR A 128 -2.90 -2.92 13.32
CA THR A 128 -2.45 -2.90 14.71
C THR A 128 -3.64 -2.90 15.67
N ALA A 129 -3.43 -3.32 16.93
CA ALA A 129 -4.48 -3.25 17.95
C ALA A 129 -4.82 -1.80 18.35
N THR A 130 -3.83 -0.91 18.31
CA THR A 130 -3.96 0.52 18.69
C THR A 130 -3.52 1.42 17.53
N SER A 131 -4.04 2.65 17.50
CA SER A 131 -3.67 3.68 16.51
C SER A 131 -2.26 4.20 16.71
N SER A 132 -1.77 4.14 17.94
CA SER A 132 -0.44 4.61 18.33
C SER A 132 0.06 3.86 19.55
N VAL A 133 1.37 3.90 19.76
CA VAL A 133 2.05 3.46 20.98
C VAL A 133 2.98 4.57 21.49
N PRO A 134 3.33 4.59 22.79
CA PRO A 134 4.30 5.55 23.32
C PRO A 134 5.64 5.52 22.57
N SER A 135 6.39 6.62 22.64
CA SER A 135 7.75 6.67 22.10
C SER A 135 8.62 5.59 22.74
N GLY A 136 9.38 4.84 21.93
CA GLY A 136 10.22 3.72 22.36
C GLY A 136 9.46 2.42 22.66
N ALA A 137 8.14 2.38 22.47
CA ALA A 137 7.37 1.14 22.49
C ALA A 137 7.23 0.56 21.09
N GLY A 138 7.24 -0.77 20.99
CA GLY A 138 6.88 -1.50 19.78
C GLY A 138 5.38 -1.75 19.68
N ASN A 139 4.95 -2.27 18.55
CA ASN A 139 3.59 -2.77 18.33
C ASN A 139 3.63 -4.12 17.63
N THR A 140 2.52 -4.83 17.72
CA THR A 140 2.29 -6.07 16.96
C THR A 140 1.45 -5.73 15.73
N ILE A 141 1.92 -6.18 14.57
CA ILE A 141 1.09 -6.30 13.37
C ILE A 141 0.17 -7.50 13.55
N LEU A 142 -1.12 -7.25 13.47
CA LEU A 142 -2.19 -8.24 13.44
C LEU A 142 -2.45 -8.65 11.99
N ARG A 143 -2.88 -9.89 11.77
CA ARG A 143 -3.47 -10.36 10.52
C ARG A 143 -4.87 -10.88 10.79
N LEU A 144 -5.86 -10.34 10.09
CA LEU A 144 -7.25 -10.77 10.06
C LEU A 144 -7.52 -11.60 8.80
N ASP A 145 -8.05 -12.81 8.96
CA ASP A 145 -8.62 -13.60 7.88
C ASP A 145 -10.04 -13.09 7.58
N LEU A 146 -10.24 -12.52 6.39
CA LEU A 146 -11.49 -11.85 6.02
C LEU A 146 -12.66 -12.82 5.77
N ARG A 147 -12.38 -14.12 5.65
CA ARG A 147 -13.40 -15.16 5.45
C ARG A 147 -13.91 -15.68 6.80
N THR A 148 -13.03 -15.84 7.77
CA THR A 148 -13.35 -16.45 9.08
C THR A 148 -13.54 -15.43 10.20
N GLY A 149 -13.04 -14.20 10.02
CA GLY A 149 -12.99 -13.19 11.08
C GLY A 149 -11.89 -13.42 12.12
N GLN A 150 -11.06 -14.47 11.97
CA GLN A 150 -10.01 -14.77 12.92
C GLN A 150 -8.85 -13.78 12.80
N THR A 151 -8.43 -13.21 13.92
CA THR A 151 -7.27 -12.33 14.02
C THR A 151 -6.15 -13.03 14.78
N VAL A 152 -4.92 -12.92 14.27
CA VAL A 152 -3.71 -13.48 14.89
C VAL A 152 -2.61 -12.43 14.97
N ASP A 153 -1.73 -12.56 15.97
CA ASP A 153 -0.46 -11.85 16.00
C ASP A 153 0.42 -12.33 14.85
N TYR A 154 0.76 -11.43 13.93
CA TYR A 154 1.44 -11.78 12.70
C TYR A 154 2.93 -11.48 12.74
N PHE A 155 3.28 -10.28 13.19
CA PHE A 155 4.67 -9.82 13.27
C PHE A 155 4.83 -8.85 14.44
N ALA A 156 5.94 -8.94 15.16
CA ALA A 156 6.31 -7.98 16.19
C ALA A 156 7.83 -7.77 16.17
N TYR A 157 8.25 -6.53 16.43
CA TYR A 157 9.66 -6.21 16.66
C TYR A 157 9.81 -5.56 18.05
N PRO A 158 10.74 -6.02 18.91
CA PRO A 158 10.88 -5.47 20.25
C PRO A 158 11.18 -3.97 20.25
N SER A 159 10.38 -3.20 21.01
CA SER A 159 10.60 -1.78 21.30
C SER A 159 10.70 -0.84 20.09
N ILE A 160 10.31 -1.29 18.90
CA ILE A 160 10.31 -0.46 17.69
C ILE A 160 8.99 -0.67 16.94
N GLN A 161 8.45 0.43 16.42
CA GLN A 161 7.18 0.39 15.73
C GLN A 161 7.31 -0.30 14.37
N SER A 162 6.26 -1.01 14.01
CA SER A 162 6.13 -1.75 12.76
C SER A 162 4.87 -1.29 12.01
N SER A 163 4.96 -1.15 10.70
CA SER A 163 3.83 -0.86 9.81
C SER A 163 3.90 -1.70 8.54
N VAL A 164 2.74 -1.97 7.94
CA VAL A 164 2.66 -2.66 6.65
C VAL A 164 2.73 -1.62 5.54
N ALA A 165 3.76 -1.73 4.70
CA ALA A 165 4.05 -0.75 3.67
C ALA A 165 3.40 -1.07 2.31
N GLY A 166 3.17 -2.36 2.05
CA GLY A 166 2.64 -2.88 0.80
C GLY A 166 2.83 -4.39 0.72
N PHE A 167 2.88 -4.94 -0.50
CA PHE A 167 3.00 -6.38 -0.74
C PHE A 167 4.00 -6.68 -1.85
N ASP A 168 4.60 -7.86 -1.81
CA ASP A 168 5.34 -8.41 -2.95
C ASP A 168 4.40 -8.98 -4.02
N TYR A 169 5.00 -9.44 -5.12
CA TYR A 169 4.25 -9.96 -6.28
C TYR A 169 3.46 -11.24 -5.95
N THR A 170 3.80 -11.93 -4.85
CA THR A 170 3.11 -13.12 -4.35
C THR A 170 2.06 -12.80 -3.27
N GLY A 171 1.90 -11.52 -2.90
CA GLY A 171 0.98 -11.07 -1.85
C GLY A 171 1.54 -11.19 -0.43
N ARG A 172 2.85 -11.40 -0.25
CA ARG A 172 3.50 -11.35 1.08
C ARG A 172 3.62 -9.89 1.53
N PRO A 173 3.23 -9.55 2.77
CA PRO A 173 3.30 -8.16 3.23
C PRO A 173 4.76 -7.72 3.36
N VAL A 174 5.06 -6.50 2.92
CA VAL A 174 6.30 -5.80 3.21
C VAL A 174 6.09 -4.98 4.47
N ILE A 175 6.92 -5.19 5.48
CA ILE A 175 6.80 -4.57 6.79
C ILE A 175 7.98 -3.64 7.01
N TYR A 176 7.70 -2.39 7.33
CA TYR A 176 8.69 -1.44 7.79
C TYR A 176 8.76 -1.47 9.31
N VAL A 177 9.97 -1.52 9.84
CA VAL A 177 10.25 -1.37 11.27
C VAL A 177 11.11 -0.13 11.44
N GLN A 178 10.55 0.92 12.04
CA GLN A 178 11.15 2.25 12.07
C GLN A 178 11.09 2.84 13.48
N GLY A 179 12.17 3.48 13.90
CA GLY A 179 12.23 4.16 15.19
C GLY A 179 13.66 4.44 15.62
N GLN A 180 13.91 4.39 16.93
CA GLN A 180 15.22 4.58 17.51
C GLN A 180 15.70 3.32 18.24
N SER A 181 16.98 2.99 18.09
CA SER A 181 17.65 1.94 18.84
C SER A 181 19.02 2.44 19.29
N GLN A 182 19.33 2.36 20.58
CA GLN A 182 20.60 2.81 21.17
C GLN A 182 20.98 4.27 20.77
N GLY A 183 19.98 5.14 20.67
CA GLY A 183 20.19 6.56 20.29
C GLY A 183 20.36 6.81 18.78
N GLN A 184 20.29 5.78 17.94
CA GLN A 184 20.38 5.90 16.49
C GLN A 184 19.02 5.64 15.81
N GLN A 185 18.73 6.34 14.73
CA GLN A 185 17.58 6.02 13.89
C GLN A 185 17.83 4.70 13.16
N VAL A 186 16.83 3.84 13.15
CA VAL A 186 16.88 2.55 12.46
C VAL A 186 15.66 2.39 11.56
N PHE A 187 15.90 1.74 10.42
CA PHE A 187 14.86 1.31 9.49
C PHE A 187 15.23 -0.09 9.02
N TYR A 188 14.42 -1.07 9.38
CA TYR A 188 14.49 -2.42 8.86
C TYR A 188 13.31 -2.71 7.94
N ILE A 189 13.55 -3.55 6.94
CA ILE A 189 12.52 -4.02 6.01
C ILE A 189 12.40 -5.53 6.19
N TYR A 190 11.19 -6.00 6.47
CA TYR A 190 10.86 -7.41 6.57
C TYR A 190 9.91 -7.81 5.46
N LEU A 191 10.09 -9.02 4.95
CA LEU A 191 9.15 -9.67 4.07
C LEU A 191 8.39 -10.75 4.85
N GLY A 192 7.06 -10.67 4.79
CA GLY A 192 6.17 -11.57 5.48
C GLY A 192 6.28 -13.02 4.99
N SER A 193 5.67 -13.92 5.77
CA SER A 193 5.49 -15.34 5.43
C SER A 193 4.03 -15.74 5.56
N SER A 194 3.63 -16.85 4.93
CA SER A 194 2.30 -17.43 5.16
C SER A 194 2.09 -17.84 6.62
N THR A 195 3.18 -18.20 7.31
CA THR A 195 3.21 -18.53 8.74
C THR A 195 3.52 -17.29 9.59
N PRO A 196 2.63 -16.88 10.51
CA PRO A 196 2.90 -15.83 11.50
C PRO A 196 4.23 -16.03 12.24
N GLY A 197 4.93 -14.94 12.54
CA GLY A 197 6.21 -14.96 13.25
C GLY A 197 7.41 -15.49 12.45
N ARG A 198 7.24 -15.79 11.15
CA ARG A 198 8.31 -16.29 10.25
C ARG A 198 8.69 -15.29 9.16
N SER A 199 8.56 -13.99 9.43
CA SER A 199 8.99 -12.95 8.49
C SER A 199 10.52 -12.90 8.41
N THR A 200 11.04 -12.62 7.21
CA THR A 200 12.48 -12.55 6.94
C THR A 200 12.92 -11.11 6.84
N GLN A 201 14.00 -10.73 7.53
CA GLN A 201 14.59 -9.41 7.33
C GLN A 201 15.24 -9.37 5.96
N ILE A 202 14.77 -8.49 5.09
CA ILE A 202 15.33 -8.30 3.77
C ILE A 202 16.22 -7.07 3.71
N GLY A 203 16.03 -6.07 4.58
CA GLY A 203 16.83 -4.85 4.60
C GLY A 203 17.21 -4.38 6.00
N ASN A 204 18.44 -3.89 6.14
CA ASN A 204 18.88 -3.07 7.28
C ASN A 204 19.44 -1.75 6.74
N LEU A 205 18.70 -0.68 6.95
CA LEU A 205 19.02 0.66 6.46
C LEU A 205 19.52 1.58 7.59
N ALA A 206 19.84 1.03 8.76
CA ALA A 206 20.46 1.80 9.84
C ALA A 206 21.78 2.44 9.35
N GLY A 207 21.89 3.76 9.49
CA GLY A 207 23.04 4.51 9.00
C GLY A 207 23.13 4.68 7.47
N SER A 208 22.13 4.21 6.72
CA SER A 208 22.05 4.43 5.27
C SER A 208 21.52 5.84 4.94
N ASN A 209 21.84 6.35 3.75
CA ASN A 209 21.22 7.55 3.17
C ASN A 209 19.98 7.22 2.31
N PHE A 210 19.68 5.94 2.12
CA PHE A 210 18.51 5.45 1.41
C PHE A 210 17.38 5.17 2.40
N TRP A 211 16.32 5.98 2.34
CA TRP A 211 15.15 5.90 3.21
C TRP A 211 13.90 5.77 2.35
N PRO A 212 13.41 4.54 2.10
CA PRO A 212 12.19 4.33 1.34
C PRO A 212 11.03 5.14 1.89
N ASN A 213 10.37 5.88 1.01
CA ASN A 213 9.17 6.63 1.35
C ASN A 213 8.03 6.15 0.45
N GLY A 214 6.91 5.79 1.07
CA GLY A 214 5.74 5.27 0.37
C GLY A 214 5.72 3.76 0.16
N THR A 215 4.71 3.33 -0.58
CA THR A 215 4.41 1.92 -0.87
C THR A 215 5.43 1.35 -1.85
N PRO A 216 6.11 0.23 -1.51
CA PRO A 216 6.94 -0.47 -2.47
C PRO A 216 6.08 -1.05 -3.59
N VAL A 217 6.66 -1.14 -4.77
CA VAL A 217 5.98 -1.66 -5.96
C VAL A 217 6.57 -3.01 -6.32
N ALA A 218 5.73 -4.01 -6.50
CA ALA A 218 6.18 -5.35 -6.86
C ALA A 218 5.90 -5.67 -8.33
N ASP A 219 6.81 -6.41 -8.94
CA ASP A 219 6.65 -7.00 -10.27
C ASP A 219 7.34 -8.37 -10.36
N SER A 220 7.37 -8.95 -11.56
CA SER A 220 8.03 -10.22 -11.85
C SER A 220 9.56 -10.19 -11.62
N HIS A 221 10.18 -9.01 -11.46
CA HIS A 221 11.60 -8.86 -11.20
C HIS A 221 11.92 -8.68 -9.71
N GLY A 222 10.96 -8.23 -8.91
CA GLY A 222 11.11 -8.15 -7.47
C GLY A 222 10.34 -7.00 -6.83
N LEU A 223 10.88 -6.50 -5.72
CA LEU A 223 10.33 -5.39 -4.95
C LEU A 223 11.12 -4.11 -5.21
N TRP A 224 10.46 -3.12 -5.77
CA TRP A 224 11.02 -1.80 -6.04
C TRP A 224 10.72 -0.87 -4.86
N PHE A 225 11.76 -0.15 -4.44
CA PHE A 225 11.71 0.84 -3.39
C PHE A 225 12.23 2.16 -3.94
N ALA A 226 11.52 3.24 -3.65
CA ALA A 226 11.97 4.58 -3.98
C ALA A 226 12.18 5.42 -2.71
N SER A 227 13.19 6.27 -2.78
CA SER A 227 13.48 7.30 -1.79
C SER A 227 13.80 8.60 -2.53
N GLY A 228 13.97 9.71 -1.81
CA GLY A 228 14.46 10.96 -2.41
C GLY A 228 15.87 10.83 -3.03
N ASN A 229 16.67 9.86 -2.56
CA ASN A 229 18.09 9.73 -2.90
C ASN A 229 18.40 8.49 -3.75
N GLY A 230 17.38 7.85 -4.33
CA GLY A 230 17.59 6.71 -5.22
C GLY A 230 16.39 5.78 -5.36
N ILE A 231 16.55 4.83 -6.27
CA ILE A 231 15.63 3.71 -6.51
C ILE A 231 16.43 2.42 -6.33
N ALA A 232 15.86 1.47 -5.61
CA ALA A 232 16.46 0.17 -5.37
C ALA A 232 15.50 -0.97 -5.69
N LEU A 233 16.05 -2.10 -6.14
CA LEU A 233 15.34 -3.34 -6.39
C LEU A 233 15.83 -4.40 -5.40
N TYR A 234 14.91 -5.05 -4.71
CA TYR A 234 15.16 -6.28 -3.96
C TYR A 234 14.66 -7.49 -4.75
N VAL A 235 15.54 -8.47 -4.98
CA VAL A 235 15.22 -9.75 -5.62
C VAL A 235 15.30 -10.86 -4.57
N ASP A 236 14.25 -11.66 -4.43
CA ASP A 236 14.23 -12.75 -3.46
C ASP A 236 15.34 -13.78 -3.79
N GLY A 237 16.17 -14.11 -2.81
CA GLY A 237 17.39 -14.91 -3.00
C GLY A 237 18.54 -14.22 -3.76
N GLY A 238 18.29 -13.07 -4.40
CA GLY A 238 19.28 -12.32 -5.19
C GLY A 238 19.83 -11.05 -4.51
N GLY A 239 19.15 -10.53 -3.49
CA GLY A 239 19.60 -9.37 -2.70
C GLY A 239 19.17 -8.01 -3.27
N TRP A 240 19.86 -6.94 -2.83
CA TRP A 240 19.56 -5.56 -3.19
C TRP A 240 20.44 -5.02 -4.32
N TYR A 241 19.81 -4.31 -5.24
CA TYR A 241 20.42 -3.64 -6.38
C TYR A 241 20.09 -2.16 -6.35
N SER A 242 21.11 -1.30 -6.45
CA SER A 242 20.89 0.13 -6.70
C SER A 242 20.55 0.32 -8.17
N MET A 243 19.36 0.83 -8.44
CA MET A 243 18.85 1.02 -9.81
C MET A 243 18.99 2.48 -10.25
N SER A 244 19.01 3.41 -9.29
CA SER A 244 19.24 4.83 -9.52
C SER A 244 19.81 5.50 -8.28
N ALA A 245 20.71 6.47 -8.49
CA ALA A 245 21.21 7.40 -7.47
C ALA A 245 20.35 8.69 -7.37
N ILE A 246 19.29 8.77 -8.18
CA ILE A 246 18.31 9.87 -8.17
C ILE A 246 16.96 9.27 -7.77
N GLY A 247 16.29 9.92 -6.83
CA GLY A 247 14.95 9.54 -6.39
C GLY A 247 13.87 9.81 -7.42
N GLY A 248 12.69 9.27 -7.15
CA GLY A 248 11.51 9.47 -7.97
C GLY A 248 10.31 8.74 -7.38
N GLN A 249 9.17 8.82 -8.05
CA GLN A 249 8.00 8.02 -7.70
C GLN A 249 7.98 6.75 -8.55
N LEU A 250 7.71 5.61 -7.92
CA LEU A 250 7.50 4.37 -8.65
C LEU A 250 6.16 4.45 -9.39
N ALA A 251 6.19 4.20 -10.69
CA ALA A 251 5.01 4.31 -11.53
C ALA A 251 4.00 3.20 -11.22
N GLY A 252 4.42 1.97 -10.95
CA GLY A 252 3.52 0.83 -10.78
C GLY A 252 4.22 -0.45 -11.22
N GLY A 253 3.64 -1.61 -10.89
CA GLY A 253 4.24 -2.90 -11.18
C GLY A 253 4.28 -3.18 -12.69
N CYS A 254 5.34 -3.84 -13.15
CA CYS A 254 5.35 -4.47 -14.48
C CYS A 254 4.82 -5.91 -14.40
N ALA A 255 4.35 -6.43 -15.54
CA ALA A 255 4.14 -7.87 -15.72
C ALA A 255 5.38 -8.44 -16.38
#